data_AF-H0I032-F1
#
_entry.id   AF-H0I032-F1
#
_cell.length_a   1.000
_cell.length_b   1.000
_cell.length_c   1.000
_cell.angle_alpha   90.00
_cell.angle_beta   90.00
_cell.angle_gamma   90.00
#
_symmetry.space_group_name_H-M   'P 1'
#
loop_
_entity.id
_entity.type
_entity.pdbx_description
1 polymer ?
#
loop_
_entity_poly.entity_id
_entity_poly.type
_entity_poly.pdbx_seq_one_letter_code
_entity_poly.pdbx_strand_id
1 'polypeptide(L)'
;LVAPEARPQVADQFAANLVWFDEQALLPGRSYILRTETDQASATVSDLKYRVNVNDFAQEAAKSLAMNEVGVVNISAQSPIAFDSFAENRTTGAFILIDRITNATVGAGMILHTLRRADNIHWQSLEVSKSARAAAKHQKPGVLWFTGLSGSGKSTIANLLEKKLHASGRHTYILDGDNIRHGLNRDLGFTDEDRVENIRRVAEVARLMVDAGLMVIVSFISPFRAERRMAREMMGEGEFIEVFVDTPFEECAARDPKGLYAKALDGEIKNFTGLDSPYERPENPEIHLQTLGKSPEEMVEILESWLSERDIADQQYDDGGGI
;
A
#
# COMPACT_ATOMS: atom_id res chain seq x y z
N LEU A 1 19.88 35.12 -5.41
CA LEU A 1 20.92 34.14 -5.79
C LEU A 1 21.70 33.82 -4.53
N VAL A 2 21.76 32.53 -4.16
CA VAL A 2 22.36 32.03 -2.91
C VAL A 2 23.81 31.60 -3.17
N ALA A 3 24.67 31.63 -2.15
CA ALA A 3 26.08 31.24 -2.26
C ALA A 3 26.23 29.75 -2.68
N PRO A 4 27.24 29.36 -3.47
CA PRO A 4 27.43 27.98 -3.95
C PRO A 4 27.55 26.90 -2.87
N GLU A 5 27.87 27.31 -1.64
CA GLU A 5 28.02 26.43 -0.47
C GLU A 5 26.73 26.22 0.31
N ALA A 6 25.72 27.09 0.12
CA ALA A 6 24.41 26.94 0.73
C ALA A 6 23.51 26.10 -0.18
N ARG A 7 23.86 24.82 -0.30
CA ARG A 7 23.07 23.82 -1.04
C ARG A 7 21.86 23.40 -0.21
N PRO A 8 20.67 23.28 -0.83
CA PRO A 8 19.51 22.73 -0.14
C PRO A 8 19.80 21.28 0.27
N GLN A 9 19.15 20.85 1.35
CA GLN A 9 19.22 19.47 1.79
C GLN A 9 18.42 18.61 0.82
N VAL A 10 18.98 17.47 0.41
CA VAL A 10 18.29 16.51 -0.45
C VAL A 10 18.11 15.24 0.34
N ALA A 11 16.86 14.91 0.67
CA ALA A 11 16.53 13.72 1.43
C ALA A 11 15.11 13.25 1.10
N ASP A 12 14.85 11.97 1.34
CA ASP A 12 13.53 11.36 1.27
C ASP A 12 12.85 11.30 2.65
N GLN A 13 13.56 11.56 3.75
CA GLN A 13 13.02 11.54 5.10
C GLN A 13 13.34 12.80 5.92
N PHE A 14 12.32 13.37 6.55
CA PHE A 14 12.46 14.56 7.37
C PHE A 14 11.39 14.67 8.46
N ALA A 15 11.71 15.41 9.51
CA ALA A 15 10.77 15.79 10.55
C ALA A 15 10.10 17.12 10.19
N ALA A 16 8.81 17.25 10.45
CA ALA A 16 8.05 18.46 10.18
C ALA A 16 7.00 18.73 11.26
N ASN A 17 6.68 20.00 11.45
CA ASN A 17 5.42 20.40 12.07
C ASN A 17 4.33 20.30 11.01
N LEU A 18 3.22 19.64 11.31
CA LEU A 18 2.10 19.49 10.40
C LEU A 18 0.83 20.00 11.06
N VAL A 19 0.08 20.84 10.35
CA VAL A 19 -1.29 21.22 10.69
C VAL A 19 -2.21 20.42 9.78
N TRP A 20 -3.18 19.74 10.39
CA TRP A 20 -4.14 18.92 9.67
C TRP A 20 -5.43 19.69 9.39
N PHE A 21 -5.96 19.61 8.16
CA PHE A 21 -7.12 20.37 7.71
C PHE A 21 -8.33 19.49 7.37
N ASP A 22 -8.13 18.19 7.17
CA ASP A 22 -9.21 17.30 6.75
C ASP A 22 -10.07 16.86 7.96
N GLU A 23 -11.36 16.63 7.70
CA GLU A 23 -12.28 16.07 8.71
C GLU A 23 -11.93 14.62 9.06
N GLN A 24 -11.40 13.85 8.11
CA GLN A 24 -10.86 12.52 8.38
C GLN A 24 -9.52 12.68 9.08
N ALA A 25 -9.35 12.04 10.23
CA ALA A 25 -8.11 12.12 10.98
C ALA A 25 -6.91 11.62 10.16
N LEU A 26 -5.77 12.29 10.30
CA LEU A 26 -4.50 11.82 9.76
C LEU A 26 -4.12 10.51 10.45
N LEU A 27 -3.95 9.46 9.64
CA LEU A 27 -3.41 8.17 10.09
C LEU A 27 -2.02 7.97 9.48
N PRO A 28 -0.98 7.69 10.30
CA PRO A 28 0.34 7.31 9.79
C PRO A 28 0.25 6.11 8.83
N GLY A 29 1.08 6.11 7.79
CA GLY A 29 1.12 5.07 6.76
C GLY A 29 0.28 5.36 5.50
N ARG A 30 -0.69 6.29 5.55
CA ARG A 30 -1.44 6.73 4.37
C ARG A 30 -0.55 7.59 3.45
N SER A 31 -0.66 7.37 2.14
CA SER A 31 0.09 8.12 1.11
C SER A 31 -0.66 9.37 0.66
N TYR A 32 0.08 10.46 0.54
CA TYR A 32 -0.36 11.78 0.10
C TYR A 32 0.58 12.28 -0.99
N ILE A 33 0.12 13.25 -1.79
CA ILE A 33 1.04 14.05 -2.60
C ILE A 33 1.60 15.13 -1.69
N LEU A 34 2.90 15.09 -1.48
CA LEU A 34 3.63 16.17 -0.86
C LEU A 34 4.10 17.13 -1.94
N ARG A 35 3.67 18.39 -1.85
CA ARG A 35 4.09 19.46 -2.74
C ARG A 35 4.87 20.50 -1.96
N THR A 36 6.09 20.74 -2.41
CA THR A 36 6.95 21.85 -2.00
C THR A 36 6.88 22.97 -3.05
N GLU A 37 7.58 24.08 -2.84
CA GLU A 37 7.66 25.14 -3.85
C GLU A 37 8.30 24.67 -5.17
N THR A 38 9.32 23.81 -5.08
CA THR A 38 10.15 23.45 -6.23
C THR A 38 9.80 22.10 -6.84
N ASP A 39 9.11 21.23 -6.11
CA ASP A 39 8.87 19.85 -6.53
C ASP A 39 7.65 19.23 -5.83
N GLN A 40 7.18 18.11 -6.37
CA GLN A 40 6.14 17.28 -5.76
C GLN A 40 6.52 15.80 -5.79
N ALA A 41 6.27 15.09 -4.70
CA ALA A 41 6.53 13.66 -4.58
C ALA A 41 5.40 12.96 -3.83
N SER A 42 5.22 11.67 -4.08
CA SER A 42 4.42 10.82 -3.18
C SER A 42 5.13 10.75 -1.83
N ALA A 43 4.40 10.94 -0.74
CA ALA A 43 4.93 10.83 0.61
C ALA A 43 3.94 10.20 1.58
N THR A 44 4.46 9.55 2.60
CA THR A 44 3.68 9.00 3.71
C THR A 44 4.11 9.68 5.00
N VAL A 45 3.14 9.94 5.89
CA VAL A 45 3.47 10.28 7.28
C VAL A 45 3.86 8.97 7.97
N SER A 46 5.15 8.77 8.21
CA SER A 46 5.66 7.49 8.71
C SER A 46 5.46 7.33 10.22
N ASP A 47 5.47 8.44 10.96
CA ASP A 47 5.35 8.45 12.41
C ASP A 47 4.78 9.79 12.89
N LEU A 48 3.88 9.74 13.88
CA LEU A 48 3.40 10.92 14.61
C LEU A 48 4.04 10.89 16.00
N LYS A 49 5.03 11.76 16.23
CA LYS A 49 5.79 11.77 17.49
C LYS A 49 4.93 12.21 18.67
N TYR A 50 4.23 13.32 18.49
CA TYR A 50 3.32 13.89 19.47
C TYR A 50 2.45 14.97 18.81
N ARG A 51 1.28 15.21 19.41
CA ARG A 51 0.43 16.36 19.15
C ARG A 51 0.90 17.53 20.01
N VAL A 52 0.78 18.74 19.49
CA VAL A 52 1.02 19.98 20.22
C VAL A 52 -0.33 20.61 20.51
N ASN A 53 -0.64 20.79 21.78
CA ASN A 53 -1.83 21.51 22.20
C ASN A 53 -1.66 23.00 21.87
N VAL A 54 -2.59 23.57 21.11
CA VAL A 54 -2.47 24.94 20.57
C VAL A 54 -2.60 26.00 21.68
N ASN A 55 -3.20 25.67 22.82
CA ASN A 55 -3.46 26.62 23.90
C ASN A 55 -2.27 26.80 24.84
N ASP A 56 -1.52 25.74 25.13
CA ASP A 56 -0.44 25.73 26.12
C ASP A 56 0.89 25.20 25.58
N PHE A 57 0.93 24.78 24.31
CA PHE A 57 2.08 24.16 23.65
C PHE A 57 2.57 22.87 24.32
N ALA A 58 1.72 22.21 25.13
CA ALA A 58 2.03 20.93 25.73
C ALA A 58 2.17 19.84 24.66
N GLN A 59 3.13 18.94 24.86
CA GLN A 59 3.34 17.78 24.01
C GLN A 59 2.51 16.62 24.54
N GLU A 60 1.57 16.15 23.72
CA GLU A 60 0.67 15.07 24.06
C GLU A 60 0.96 13.86 23.16
N ALA A 61 1.07 12.67 23.75
CA ALA A 61 1.18 11.45 22.96
C ALA A 61 -0.11 11.26 22.16
N ALA A 62 0.00 11.15 20.85
CA ALA A 62 -1.12 10.99 19.94
C ALA A 62 -0.77 9.97 18.85
N LYS A 63 -1.76 9.20 18.40
CA LYS A 63 -1.61 8.23 17.31
C LYS A 63 -2.20 8.72 15.98
N SER A 64 -2.97 9.80 16.02
CA SER A 64 -3.59 10.46 14.87
C SER A 64 -3.72 11.96 15.14
N LEU A 65 -3.96 12.75 14.09
CA LEU A 65 -4.30 14.18 14.19
C LEU A 65 -5.70 14.42 13.66
N ALA A 66 -6.57 15.03 14.45
CA ALA A 66 -7.88 15.48 14.02
C ALA A 66 -7.81 16.85 13.30
N MET A 67 -8.92 17.28 12.73
CA MET A 67 -9.02 18.58 12.03
C MET A 67 -8.57 19.73 12.93
N ASN A 68 -7.73 20.62 12.39
CA ASN A 68 -7.13 21.77 13.06
C ASN A 68 -6.13 21.44 14.18
N GLU A 69 -5.75 20.17 14.33
CA GLU A 69 -4.68 19.81 15.26
C GLU A 69 -3.31 19.98 14.61
N VAL A 70 -2.32 20.24 15.47
CA VAL A 70 -0.92 20.38 15.08
C VAL A 70 -0.12 19.25 15.70
N GLY A 71 0.75 18.62 14.93
CA GLY A 71 1.64 17.58 15.42
C GLY A 71 3.02 17.64 14.82
N VAL A 72 3.97 16.98 15.49
CA VAL A 72 5.31 16.75 14.95
C VAL A 72 5.32 15.37 14.33
N VAL A 73 5.56 15.34 13.03
CA VAL A 73 5.53 14.12 12.21
C VAL A 73 6.88 13.85 11.58
N ASN A 74 7.14 12.57 11.31
CA ASN A 74 8.15 12.16 10.34
C ASN A 74 7.47 11.88 9.02
N ILE A 75 8.05 12.38 7.94
CA ILE A 75 7.56 12.17 6.57
C ILE A 75 8.59 11.38 5.80
N SER A 76 8.12 10.40 5.02
CA SER A 76 8.92 9.63 4.07
C SER A 76 8.36 9.84 2.67
N ALA A 77 9.12 10.54 1.82
CA ALA A 77 8.87 10.66 0.40
C ALA A 77 9.34 9.40 -0.35
N GLN A 78 8.72 9.09 -1.48
CA GLN A 78 9.09 7.98 -2.36
C GLN A 78 10.37 8.26 -3.15
N SER A 79 10.65 9.53 -3.41
CA SER A 79 11.86 10.01 -4.07
C SER A 79 12.49 11.13 -3.22
N PRO A 80 13.82 11.29 -3.22
CA PRO A 80 14.48 12.40 -2.53
C PRO A 80 13.97 13.74 -3.06
N ILE A 81 13.65 14.67 -2.16
CA ILE A 81 13.24 16.03 -2.47
C ILE A 81 14.28 17.03 -1.97
N ALA A 82 14.45 18.13 -2.70
CA ALA A 82 15.31 19.24 -2.28
C ALA A 82 14.50 20.22 -1.41
N PHE A 83 15.00 20.52 -0.21
CA PHE A 83 14.37 21.45 0.72
C PHE A 83 15.38 22.13 1.64
N ASP A 84 14.95 23.23 2.28
CA ASP A 84 15.64 23.85 3.40
C ASP A 84 14.83 23.65 4.67
N SER A 85 15.43 23.86 5.85
CA SER A 85 14.61 23.96 7.05
C SER A 85 13.76 25.24 7.00
N PHE A 86 12.53 25.20 7.52
CA PHE A 86 11.65 26.36 7.54
C PHE A 86 12.24 27.56 8.30
N ALA A 87 13.12 27.29 9.28
CA ALA A 87 13.85 28.31 10.02
C ALA A 87 14.88 29.06 9.15
N GLU A 88 15.50 28.37 8.18
CA GLU A 88 16.47 28.95 7.25
C GLU A 88 15.78 29.62 6.05
N ASN A 89 14.77 28.97 5.47
CA ASN A 89 14.04 29.50 4.34
C ASN A 89 12.56 29.07 4.39
N ARG A 90 11.68 30.04 4.58
CA ARG A 90 10.23 29.81 4.71
C ARG A 90 9.57 29.36 3.43
N THR A 91 10.14 29.69 2.27
CA THR A 91 9.55 29.34 0.97
C THR A 91 9.80 27.88 0.64
N THR A 92 11.05 27.41 0.76
CA THR A 92 11.45 26.04 0.44
C THR A 92 11.29 25.07 1.60
N GLY A 93 11.18 25.56 2.84
CA GLY A 93 10.89 24.75 4.03
C GLY A 93 9.40 24.57 4.32
N ALA A 94 8.50 25.09 3.48
CA ALA A 94 7.06 24.87 3.57
C ALA A 94 6.60 23.80 2.56
N PHE A 95 5.59 23.03 2.95
CA PHE A 95 4.95 22.08 2.05
C PHE A 95 3.46 21.96 2.36
N ILE A 96 2.72 21.39 1.41
CA ILE A 96 1.35 20.96 1.60
C ILE A 96 1.22 19.46 1.33
N LEU A 97 0.27 18.83 2.01
CA LEU A 97 -0.18 17.48 1.74
C LEU A 97 -1.52 17.55 1.01
N ILE A 98 -1.60 16.84 -0.11
CA ILE A 98 -2.78 16.78 -0.97
C ILE A 98 -3.27 15.34 -1.00
N ASP A 99 -4.56 15.13 -0.73
CA ASP A 99 -5.18 13.81 -0.87
C ASP A 99 -5.23 13.42 -2.34
N ARG A 100 -4.79 12.20 -2.64
CA ARG A 100 -4.57 11.73 -4.01
C ARG A 100 -5.86 11.28 -4.71
N ILE A 101 -6.97 11.21 -3.99
CA ILE A 101 -8.27 10.82 -4.50
C ILE A 101 -9.12 12.08 -4.73
N THR A 102 -9.22 12.93 -3.73
CA THR A 102 -10.07 14.12 -3.77
C THR A 102 -9.37 15.35 -4.34
N ASN A 103 -8.03 15.33 -4.43
CA ASN A 103 -7.19 16.49 -4.71
C ASN A 103 -7.35 17.64 -3.69
N ALA A 104 -7.96 17.37 -2.53
CA ALA A 104 -8.08 18.35 -1.47
C ALA A 104 -6.73 18.55 -0.77
N THR A 105 -6.44 19.79 -0.38
CA THR A 105 -5.31 20.06 0.52
C THR A 105 -5.71 19.65 1.93
N VAL A 106 -5.12 18.56 2.41
CA VAL A 106 -5.47 17.91 3.69
C VAL A 106 -4.56 18.33 4.84
N GLY A 107 -3.41 18.93 4.55
CA GLY A 107 -2.54 19.50 5.57
C GLY A 107 -1.50 20.45 5.00
N ALA A 108 -0.88 21.24 5.88
CA ALA A 108 0.26 22.08 5.57
C ALA A 108 1.32 21.93 6.67
N GLY A 109 2.58 21.96 6.28
CA GLY A 109 3.67 21.73 7.21
C GLY A 109 4.91 22.56 6.97
N MET A 110 5.74 22.58 8.01
CA MET A 110 7.01 23.28 8.08
C MET A 110 8.10 22.26 8.37
N ILE A 111 9.07 22.13 7.48
CA ILE A 111 10.18 21.19 7.61
C ILE A 111 11.13 21.67 8.71
N LEU A 112 11.44 20.79 9.65
CA LEU A 112 12.32 21.09 10.79
C LEU A 112 13.77 20.72 10.47
N HIS A 113 14.01 19.46 10.13
CA HIS A 113 15.34 18.92 9.82
C HIS A 113 15.22 17.57 9.10
N THR A 114 16.26 17.21 8.35
CA THR A 114 16.45 15.87 7.77
C THR A 114 16.54 14.80 8.86
N LEU A 115 15.92 13.65 8.62
CA LEU A 115 16.06 12.48 9.49
C LEU A 115 17.28 11.68 9.03
N ARG A 116 18.43 11.92 9.68
CA ARG A 116 19.74 11.32 9.35
C ARG A 116 19.85 9.79 9.54
N ARG A 117 18.75 9.06 9.75
CA ARG A 117 18.82 7.60 9.84
C ARG A 117 19.09 6.93 8.48
N ALA A 118 18.86 7.63 7.37
CA ALA A 118 19.05 7.09 6.02
C ALA A 118 20.41 7.39 5.37
N ASP A 119 21.20 8.35 5.85
CA ASP A 119 22.48 8.74 5.20
C ASP A 119 23.54 7.62 5.20
N ASN A 120 23.42 6.63 6.09
CA ASN A 120 24.33 5.47 6.14
C ASN A 120 23.81 4.24 5.39
N ILE A 121 22.64 4.32 4.75
CA ILE A 121 22.11 3.27 3.88
C ILE A 121 22.33 3.74 2.45
N HIS A 122 23.58 3.67 2.01
CA HIS A 122 23.83 3.68 0.56
C HIS A 122 23.07 2.49 -0.02
N TRP A 123 22.16 2.76 -0.97
CA TRP A 123 21.67 1.73 -1.88
C TRP A 123 22.89 1.11 -2.53
N GLN A 124 23.31 -0.06 -2.03
CA GLN A 124 24.35 -0.82 -2.67
C GLN A 124 23.76 -1.24 -4.01
N SER A 125 24.39 -0.81 -5.10
CA SER A 125 24.09 -1.32 -6.43
C SER A 125 24.42 -2.81 -6.41
N LEU A 126 23.41 -3.64 -6.16
CA LEU A 126 23.54 -5.09 -6.22
C LEU A 126 23.91 -5.46 -7.65
N GLU A 127 24.98 -6.23 -7.83
CA GLU A 127 25.42 -6.68 -9.16
C GLU A 127 24.36 -7.55 -9.87
N VAL A 128 23.44 -8.14 -9.09
CA VAL A 128 22.32 -8.92 -9.61
C VAL A 128 21.06 -8.05 -9.65
N SER A 129 20.55 -7.79 -10.85
CA SER A 129 19.30 -7.07 -11.07
C SER A 129 18.06 -7.96 -10.89
N LYS A 130 16.91 -7.31 -10.72
CA LYS A 130 15.59 -7.97 -10.78
C LYS A 130 15.38 -8.72 -12.10
N SER A 131 15.78 -8.13 -13.22
CA SER A 131 15.68 -8.78 -14.54
C SER A 131 16.52 -10.05 -14.62
N ALA A 132 17.72 -10.06 -14.04
CA ALA A 132 18.55 -11.28 -13.96
C ALA A 132 17.89 -12.37 -13.10
N ARG A 133 17.27 -12.00 -11.97
CA ARG A 133 16.52 -12.94 -11.11
C ARG A 133 15.27 -13.49 -11.80
N ALA A 134 14.54 -12.65 -12.52
CA ALA A 134 13.37 -13.04 -13.31
C ALA A 134 13.77 -14.00 -14.45
N ALA A 135 14.83 -13.68 -15.19
CA ALA A 135 15.36 -14.51 -16.27
C ALA A 135 15.81 -15.88 -15.77
N ALA A 136 16.49 -15.96 -14.62
CA ALA A 136 16.89 -17.22 -14.00
C ALA A 136 15.71 -18.12 -13.60
N LYS A 137 14.53 -17.55 -13.41
CA LYS A 137 13.28 -18.25 -13.08
C LYS A 137 12.38 -18.49 -14.29
N HIS A 138 12.78 -18.02 -15.48
CA HIS A 138 11.99 -18.08 -16.71
C HIS A 138 10.54 -17.57 -16.51
N GLN A 139 10.36 -16.52 -15.72
CA GLN A 139 9.04 -15.98 -15.40
C GLN A 139 9.08 -14.46 -15.22
N LYS A 140 7.93 -13.82 -15.46
CA LYS A 140 7.69 -12.43 -15.10
C LYS A 140 7.22 -12.35 -13.65
N PRO A 141 7.98 -11.69 -12.76
CA PRO A 141 7.52 -11.50 -11.38
C PRO A 141 6.37 -10.51 -11.34
N GLY A 142 5.61 -10.55 -10.26
CA GLY A 142 4.48 -9.65 -10.05
C GLY A 142 3.63 -10.08 -8.87
N VAL A 143 2.73 -9.20 -8.45
CA VAL A 143 1.78 -9.42 -7.36
C VAL A 143 0.39 -9.57 -7.92
N LEU A 144 -0.24 -10.73 -7.68
CA LEU A 144 -1.68 -10.88 -7.81
C LEU A 144 -2.31 -10.50 -6.48
N TRP A 145 -2.92 -9.33 -6.42
CA TRP A 145 -3.51 -8.75 -5.22
C TRP A 145 -5.01 -9.03 -5.16
N PHE A 146 -5.41 -10.07 -4.46
CA PHE A 146 -6.81 -10.43 -4.25
C PHE A 146 -7.42 -9.53 -3.19
N THR A 147 -8.55 -8.89 -3.53
CA THR A 147 -9.36 -8.05 -2.64
C THR A 147 -10.82 -8.45 -2.72
N GLY A 148 -11.54 -8.37 -1.60
CA GLY A 148 -12.93 -8.85 -1.50
C GLY A 148 -13.37 -9.06 -0.05
N LEU A 149 -14.68 -9.16 0.17
CA LEU A 149 -15.28 -9.41 1.50
C LEU A 149 -14.77 -10.72 2.13
N SER A 150 -14.85 -10.84 3.46
CA SER A 150 -14.62 -12.14 4.13
C SER A 150 -15.56 -13.18 3.53
N GLY A 151 -15.15 -14.45 3.38
CA GLY A 151 -16.03 -15.46 2.76
C GLY A 151 -16.28 -15.34 1.24
N SER A 152 -15.72 -14.33 0.55
CA SER A 152 -15.87 -14.18 -0.91
C SER A 152 -15.18 -15.28 -1.73
N GLY A 153 -14.26 -16.04 -1.11
CA GLY A 153 -13.54 -17.13 -1.77
C GLY A 153 -12.09 -16.83 -2.17
N LYS A 154 -11.54 -15.66 -1.78
CA LYS A 154 -10.14 -15.27 -2.05
C LYS A 154 -9.13 -16.38 -1.76
N SER A 155 -9.05 -16.87 -0.52
CA SER A 155 -8.07 -17.89 -0.14
C SER A 155 -8.30 -19.21 -0.89
N THR A 156 -9.54 -19.57 -1.22
CA THR A 156 -9.84 -20.77 -2.02
C THR A 156 -9.29 -20.64 -3.43
N ILE A 157 -9.60 -19.53 -4.12
CA ILE A 157 -9.14 -19.27 -5.49
C ILE A 157 -7.62 -19.11 -5.53
N ALA A 158 -7.04 -18.38 -4.56
CA ALA A 158 -5.60 -18.18 -4.44
C ALA A 158 -4.83 -19.51 -4.28
N ASN A 159 -5.29 -20.39 -3.38
CA ASN A 159 -4.67 -21.71 -3.18
C ASN A 159 -4.77 -22.60 -4.43
N LEU A 160 -5.91 -22.61 -5.11
CA LEU A 160 -6.08 -23.38 -6.34
C LEU A 160 -5.19 -22.84 -7.47
N LEU A 161 -5.11 -21.51 -7.61
CA LEU A 161 -4.20 -20.86 -8.56
C LEU A 161 -2.74 -21.20 -8.26
N GLU A 162 -2.29 -21.04 -7.01
CA GLU A 162 -0.92 -21.35 -6.62
C GLU A 162 -0.57 -22.80 -6.92
N LYS A 163 -1.48 -23.74 -6.64
CA LYS A 163 -1.29 -25.16 -6.96
C LYS A 163 -1.08 -25.39 -8.46
N LYS A 164 -1.88 -24.74 -9.31
CA LYS A 164 -1.74 -24.85 -10.78
C LYS A 164 -0.47 -24.18 -11.30
N LEU A 165 -0.16 -22.98 -10.84
CA LEU A 165 1.07 -22.26 -11.21
C LEU A 165 2.32 -23.03 -10.77
N HIS A 166 2.32 -23.57 -9.55
CA HIS A 166 3.42 -24.39 -9.07
C HIS A 166 3.59 -25.66 -9.91
N ALA A 167 2.50 -26.34 -10.27
CA ALA A 167 2.53 -27.52 -11.12
C ALA A 167 3.05 -27.22 -12.54
N SER A 168 2.90 -25.99 -13.04
CA SER A 168 3.46 -25.53 -14.32
C SER A 168 4.91 -25.01 -14.19
N GLY A 169 5.55 -25.18 -13.04
CA GLY A 169 6.95 -24.81 -12.82
C GLY A 169 7.17 -23.34 -12.47
N ARG A 170 6.10 -22.55 -12.26
CA ARG A 170 6.23 -21.16 -11.80
C ARG A 170 6.64 -21.13 -10.33
N HIS A 171 7.49 -20.16 -10.00
CA HIS A 171 7.92 -19.87 -8.64
C HIS A 171 6.96 -18.88 -7.99
N THR A 172 6.06 -19.41 -7.16
CA THR A 172 5.01 -18.65 -6.49
C THR A 172 5.14 -18.65 -4.97
N TYR A 173 4.46 -17.70 -4.32
CA TYR A 173 4.24 -17.74 -2.87
C TYR A 173 2.96 -17.00 -2.48
N ILE A 174 2.13 -17.60 -1.62
CA ILE A 174 0.95 -16.94 -1.03
C ILE A 174 1.29 -16.16 0.25
N LEU A 175 0.90 -14.89 0.28
CA LEU A 175 0.77 -14.06 1.49
C LEU A 175 -0.71 -13.97 1.87
N ASP A 176 -1.14 -14.71 2.89
CA ASP A 176 -2.51 -14.68 3.43
C ASP A 176 -2.53 -14.08 4.84
N GLY A 177 -3.69 -13.56 5.23
CA GLY A 177 -3.94 -12.97 6.54
C GLY A 177 -3.59 -13.91 7.69
N ASP A 178 -3.85 -15.21 7.55
CA ASP A 178 -3.55 -16.19 8.60
C ASP A 178 -2.01 -16.32 8.77
N ASN A 179 -1.25 -16.51 7.68
CA ASN A 179 0.23 -16.66 7.73
C ASN A 179 0.93 -15.40 8.28
N ILE A 180 0.49 -14.22 7.84
CA ILE A 180 1.14 -12.95 8.19
C ILE A 180 0.76 -12.50 9.60
N ARG A 181 -0.50 -12.68 10.04
CA ARG A 181 -0.95 -12.28 11.37
C ARG A 181 -0.42 -13.17 12.49
N HIS A 182 0.00 -14.41 12.19
CA HIS A 182 0.69 -15.24 13.18
C HIS A 182 2.18 -14.90 13.34
N GLY A 183 2.77 -14.20 12.37
CA GLY A 183 4.20 -13.86 12.35
C GLY A 183 4.44 -12.35 12.33
N LEU A 184 4.67 -11.82 11.13
CA LEU A 184 5.11 -10.44 10.89
C LEU A 184 4.17 -9.38 11.47
N ASN A 185 2.86 -9.64 11.47
CA ASN A 185 1.82 -8.69 11.87
C ASN A 185 1.08 -9.13 13.15
N ARG A 186 1.73 -9.93 14.00
CA ARG A 186 1.13 -10.42 15.26
C ARG A 186 0.83 -9.32 16.29
N ASP A 187 1.46 -8.17 16.13
CA ASP A 187 1.30 -6.98 16.97
C ASP A 187 0.09 -6.12 16.56
N LEU A 188 -0.52 -6.39 15.40
CA LEU A 188 -1.60 -5.60 14.84
C LEU A 188 -2.97 -6.23 15.10
N GLY A 189 -3.91 -5.43 15.60
CA GLY A 189 -5.32 -5.79 15.77
C GLY A 189 -6.15 -5.59 14.51
N PHE A 190 -7.36 -5.04 14.70
CA PHE A 190 -8.38 -4.87 13.66
C PHE A 190 -8.95 -3.46 13.57
N THR A 191 -8.34 -2.47 14.24
CA THR A 191 -8.69 -1.06 14.03
C THR A 191 -8.30 -0.61 12.62
N ASP A 192 -8.77 0.55 12.19
CA ASP A 192 -8.45 1.06 10.87
C ASP A 192 -6.95 1.34 10.72
N GLU A 193 -6.28 1.85 11.76
CA GLU A 193 -4.83 2.06 11.78
C GLU A 193 -4.06 0.75 11.64
N ASP A 194 -4.45 -0.27 12.40
CA ASP A 194 -3.83 -1.60 12.34
C ASP A 194 -4.02 -2.23 10.96
N ARG A 195 -5.14 -1.95 10.28
CA ARG A 195 -5.40 -2.42 8.91
C ARG A 195 -4.49 -1.72 7.90
N VAL A 196 -4.32 -0.40 8.02
CA VAL A 196 -3.43 0.38 7.15
C VAL A 196 -2.00 -0.14 7.27
N GLU A 197 -1.49 -0.27 8.50
CA GLU A 197 -0.13 -0.77 8.75
C GLU A 197 0.03 -2.24 8.31
N ASN A 198 -1.00 -3.07 8.51
CA ASN A 198 -0.99 -4.45 8.03
C ASN A 198 -0.81 -4.52 6.51
N ILE A 199 -1.56 -3.70 5.75
CA ILE A 199 -1.44 -3.68 4.29
C ILE A 199 -0.10 -3.10 3.84
N ARG A 200 0.40 -2.05 4.50
CA ARG A 200 1.71 -1.46 4.19
C ARG A 200 2.85 -2.49 4.37
N ARG A 201 2.86 -3.24 5.47
CA ARG A 201 3.86 -4.30 5.71
C ARG A 201 3.77 -5.42 4.67
N VAL A 202 2.57 -5.85 4.32
CA VAL A 202 2.35 -6.89 3.30
C VAL A 202 2.82 -6.41 1.92
N ALA A 203 2.56 -5.15 1.56
CA ALA A 203 3.01 -4.56 0.30
C ALA A 203 4.54 -4.53 0.19
N GLU A 204 5.25 -4.15 1.27
CA GLU A 204 6.71 -4.16 1.29
C GLU A 204 7.29 -5.58 1.14
N VAL A 205 6.71 -6.57 1.82
CA VAL A 205 7.12 -7.97 1.67
C VAL A 205 6.88 -8.45 0.24
N ALA A 206 5.71 -8.18 -0.31
CA ALA A 206 5.40 -8.53 -1.70
C ALA A 206 6.39 -7.88 -2.67
N ARG A 207 6.77 -6.62 -2.44
CA ARG A 207 7.74 -5.88 -3.26
C ARG A 207 9.11 -6.56 -3.26
N LEU A 208 9.62 -6.95 -2.09
CA LEU A 208 10.89 -7.66 -1.97
C LEU A 208 10.85 -9.04 -2.66
N MET A 209 9.73 -9.74 -2.59
CA MET A 209 9.56 -11.04 -3.23
C MET A 209 9.45 -10.93 -4.75
N VAL A 210 8.77 -9.91 -5.26
CA VAL A 210 8.74 -9.57 -6.68
C VAL A 210 10.13 -9.17 -7.17
N ASP A 211 10.87 -8.38 -6.40
CA ASP A 211 12.27 -8.06 -6.70
C ASP A 211 13.14 -9.32 -6.75
N ALA A 212 12.85 -10.33 -5.91
CA ALA A 212 13.49 -11.64 -5.94
C ALA A 212 13.08 -12.53 -7.14
N GLY A 213 12.23 -12.04 -8.05
CA GLY A 213 11.79 -12.74 -9.25
C GLY A 213 10.57 -13.64 -9.04
N LEU A 214 9.84 -13.54 -7.93
CA LEU A 214 8.68 -14.39 -7.63
C LEU A 214 7.35 -13.83 -8.15
N MET A 215 6.39 -14.72 -8.37
CA MET A 215 4.97 -14.38 -8.52
C MET A 215 4.30 -14.49 -7.15
N VAL A 216 3.93 -13.35 -6.56
CA VAL A 216 3.37 -13.27 -5.22
C VAL A 216 1.85 -13.23 -5.32
N ILE A 217 1.16 -14.06 -4.54
CA ILE A 217 -0.30 -14.06 -4.47
C ILE A 217 -0.68 -13.51 -3.09
N VAL A 218 -1.25 -12.32 -3.05
CA VAL A 218 -1.69 -11.66 -1.82
C VAL A 218 -3.19 -11.87 -1.66
N SER A 219 -3.61 -12.49 -0.56
CA SER A 219 -5.02 -12.75 -0.24
C SER A 219 -5.42 -12.03 1.04
N PHE A 220 -5.79 -10.75 0.93
CA PHE A 220 -6.28 -9.95 2.05
C PHE A 220 -7.65 -9.36 1.74
N ILE A 221 -8.37 -8.91 2.77
CA ILE A 221 -9.60 -8.14 2.52
C ILE A 221 -9.27 -6.81 1.88
N SER A 222 -8.19 -6.14 2.35
CA SER A 222 -7.71 -4.82 1.88
C SER A 222 -8.87 -3.85 1.54
N PRO A 223 -9.72 -3.50 2.53
CA PRO A 223 -11.03 -2.91 2.28
C PRO A 223 -10.99 -1.52 1.65
N PHE A 224 -9.91 -0.78 1.88
CA PHE A 224 -9.80 0.63 1.51
C PHE A 224 -9.01 0.79 0.20
N ARG A 225 -9.49 1.66 -0.71
CA ARG A 225 -8.84 1.90 -2.01
C ARG A 225 -7.48 2.57 -1.86
N ALA A 226 -7.32 3.46 -0.88
CA ALA A 226 -6.08 4.20 -0.66
C ALA A 226 -4.90 3.24 -0.41
N GLU A 227 -5.11 2.21 0.41
CA GLU A 227 -4.08 1.23 0.76
C GLU A 227 -3.76 0.30 -0.42
N ARG A 228 -4.76 -0.10 -1.23
CA ARG A 228 -4.51 -0.86 -2.46
C ARG A 228 -3.74 -0.05 -3.50
N ARG A 229 -4.03 1.26 -3.62
CA ARG A 229 -3.27 2.17 -4.48
C ARG A 229 -1.84 2.35 -3.98
N MET A 230 -1.63 2.52 -2.68
CA MET A 230 -0.29 2.59 -2.07
C MET A 230 0.52 1.32 -2.36
N ALA A 231 -0.09 0.14 -2.22
CA ALA A 231 0.56 -1.12 -2.57
C ALA A 231 0.90 -1.22 -4.06
N ARG A 232 0.03 -0.72 -4.95
CA ARG A 232 0.27 -0.65 -6.41
C ARG A 232 1.45 0.23 -6.77
N GLU A 233 1.56 1.41 -6.16
CA GLU A 233 2.63 2.38 -6.43
C GLU A 233 4.00 1.95 -5.91
N MET A 234 4.04 0.96 -5.00
CA MET A 234 5.28 0.33 -4.54
C MET A 234 5.87 -0.66 -5.56
N MET A 235 5.08 -1.08 -6.55
CA MET A 235 5.49 -2.06 -7.58
C MET A 235 5.90 -1.35 -8.87
N GLY A 236 6.62 -2.07 -9.74
CA GLY A 236 6.89 -1.59 -11.10
C GLY A 236 5.62 -1.57 -11.96
N GLU A 237 5.70 -0.87 -13.08
CA GLU A 237 4.61 -0.83 -14.07
C GLU A 237 4.25 -2.26 -14.54
N GLY A 238 2.95 -2.57 -14.55
CA GLY A 238 2.44 -3.89 -14.93
C GLY A 238 2.66 -5.01 -13.89
N GLU A 239 3.33 -4.74 -12.77
CA GLU A 239 3.66 -5.78 -11.78
C GLU A 239 2.59 -5.96 -10.71
N PHE A 240 1.68 -5.01 -10.54
CA PHE A 240 0.57 -5.11 -9.60
C PHE A 240 -0.73 -5.41 -10.35
N ILE A 241 -1.30 -6.59 -10.10
CA ILE A 241 -2.53 -7.09 -10.72
C ILE A 241 -3.61 -7.17 -9.63
N GLU A 242 -4.53 -6.20 -9.59
CA GLU A 242 -5.64 -6.19 -8.67
C GLU A 242 -6.74 -7.15 -9.12
N VAL A 243 -6.98 -8.17 -8.30
CA VAL A 243 -8.00 -9.19 -8.53
C VAL A 243 -9.17 -8.93 -7.60
N PHE A 244 -10.26 -8.38 -8.13
CA PHE A 244 -11.47 -8.15 -7.37
C PHE A 244 -12.32 -9.41 -7.31
N VAL A 245 -12.37 -10.06 -6.14
CA VAL A 245 -13.26 -11.20 -5.86
C VAL A 245 -14.61 -10.67 -5.36
N ASP A 246 -15.55 -10.60 -6.29
CA ASP A 246 -16.85 -9.97 -6.10
C ASP A 246 -17.91 -11.03 -5.75
N THR A 247 -18.33 -10.97 -4.50
CA THR A 247 -19.38 -11.81 -3.92
C THR A 247 -20.26 -10.90 -3.06
N PRO A 248 -21.61 -10.93 -3.20
CA PRO A 248 -22.49 -10.16 -2.35
C PRO A 248 -22.33 -10.48 -0.86
N PHE A 249 -22.65 -9.53 -0.01
CA PHE A 249 -22.52 -9.66 1.44
C PHE A 249 -23.35 -10.83 1.97
N GLU A 250 -24.59 -10.97 1.50
CA GLU A 250 -25.54 -12.00 1.92
C GLU A 250 -25.02 -13.40 1.60
N GLU A 251 -24.41 -13.57 0.43
CA GLU A 251 -23.80 -14.83 0.02
C GLU A 251 -22.54 -15.14 0.85
N CYS A 252 -21.71 -14.12 1.14
CA CYS A 252 -20.58 -14.29 2.05
C CYS A 252 -21.03 -14.71 3.46
N ALA A 253 -22.10 -14.09 3.96
CA ALA A 253 -22.71 -14.39 5.25
C ALA A 253 -23.37 -15.78 5.27
N ALA A 254 -23.95 -16.24 4.15
CA ALA A 254 -24.49 -17.59 4.04
C ALA A 254 -23.40 -18.66 4.06
N ARG A 255 -22.22 -18.39 3.48
CA ARG A 255 -21.08 -19.31 3.48
C ARG A 255 -20.41 -19.44 4.84
N ASP A 256 -20.26 -18.31 5.54
CA ASP A 256 -19.60 -18.09 6.84
C ASP A 256 -18.72 -19.24 7.39
N PRO A 257 -17.64 -19.63 6.69
CA PRO A 257 -16.87 -20.83 7.03
C PRO A 257 -16.12 -20.70 8.37
N LYS A 258 -15.90 -19.47 8.83
CA LYS A 258 -15.21 -19.14 10.08
C LYS A 258 -16.18 -18.69 11.20
N GLY A 259 -17.49 -18.68 10.95
CA GLY A 259 -18.49 -18.21 11.91
C GLY A 259 -18.36 -16.74 12.29
N LEU A 260 -17.72 -15.92 11.44
CA LEU A 260 -17.41 -14.52 11.72
C LEU A 260 -18.59 -13.60 11.43
N TYR A 261 -19.41 -13.92 10.43
CA TYR A 261 -20.60 -13.14 10.11
C TYR A 261 -21.65 -13.29 11.20
N ALA A 262 -21.89 -14.51 11.68
CA ALA A 262 -22.80 -14.74 12.80
C ALA A 262 -22.40 -13.92 14.04
N LYS A 263 -21.12 -14.00 14.44
CA LYS A 263 -20.58 -13.24 15.58
C LYS A 263 -20.63 -11.73 15.38
N ALA A 264 -20.42 -11.23 14.16
CA ALA A 264 -20.51 -9.81 13.86
C ALA A 264 -21.96 -9.32 13.95
N LEU A 265 -22.93 -10.09 13.43
CA LEU A 265 -24.36 -9.79 13.52
C LEU A 265 -24.87 -9.81 14.97
N ASP A 266 -24.32 -10.69 15.81
CA ASP A 266 -24.60 -10.75 17.25
C ASP A 266 -23.88 -9.65 18.06
N GLY A 267 -23.06 -8.82 17.41
CA GLY A 267 -22.34 -7.70 18.03
C GLY A 267 -21.08 -8.10 18.83
N GLU A 268 -20.65 -9.36 18.74
CA GLU A 268 -19.44 -9.85 19.41
C GLU A 268 -18.16 -9.36 18.72
N ILE A 269 -18.20 -9.12 17.40
CA ILE A 269 -17.10 -8.58 16.61
C ILE A 269 -17.46 -7.17 16.16
N LYS A 270 -16.63 -6.20 16.57
CA LYS A 270 -16.72 -4.81 16.14
C LYS A 270 -15.82 -4.54 14.93
N ASN A 271 -16.14 -3.50 14.18
CA ASN A 271 -15.45 -3.05 12.97
C ASN A 271 -15.40 -4.13 11.89
N PHE A 272 -16.45 -4.94 11.73
CA PHE A 272 -16.53 -5.98 10.73
C PHE A 272 -16.74 -5.39 9.32
N THR A 273 -15.86 -5.78 8.40
CA THR A 273 -15.86 -5.28 7.02
C THR A 273 -17.13 -5.67 6.27
N GLY A 274 -17.83 -4.70 5.71
CA GLY A 274 -19.10 -4.86 5.01
C GLY A 274 -20.34 -4.74 5.90
N LEU A 275 -20.17 -4.63 7.23
CA LEU A 275 -21.27 -4.40 8.19
C LEU A 275 -21.14 -3.03 8.85
N ASP A 276 -20.20 -2.88 9.78
CA ASP A 276 -19.94 -1.67 10.57
C ASP A 276 -18.58 -1.01 10.22
N SER A 277 -17.79 -1.63 9.34
CA SER A 277 -16.62 -1.03 8.66
C SER A 277 -16.80 -1.13 7.15
N PRO A 278 -16.44 -0.10 6.34
CA PRO A 278 -16.73 -0.10 4.91
C PRO A 278 -15.83 -1.07 4.12
N TYR A 279 -16.35 -1.53 2.98
CA TYR A 279 -15.56 -2.16 1.93
C TYR A 279 -15.68 -1.32 0.65
N GLU A 280 -14.59 -0.68 0.26
CA GLU A 280 -14.52 0.14 -0.94
C GLU A 280 -14.17 -0.73 -2.14
N ARG A 281 -15.17 -1.04 -2.97
CA ARG A 281 -14.98 -1.87 -4.17
C ARG A 281 -13.93 -1.22 -5.11
N PRO A 282 -13.03 -2.01 -5.74
CA PRO A 282 -12.15 -1.51 -6.78
C PRO A 282 -12.93 -0.92 -7.95
N GLU A 283 -12.49 0.22 -8.48
CA GLU A 283 -13.13 0.86 -9.64
C GLU A 283 -12.62 0.33 -10.97
N ASN A 284 -11.31 0.09 -11.06
CA ASN A 284 -10.64 -0.40 -12.27
C ASN A 284 -9.65 -1.53 -11.91
N PRO A 285 -10.12 -2.68 -11.41
CA PRO A 285 -9.24 -3.83 -11.18
C PRO A 285 -8.78 -4.41 -12.53
N GLU A 286 -7.56 -4.93 -12.60
CA GLU A 286 -7.09 -5.67 -13.78
C GLU A 286 -7.94 -6.91 -14.06
N ILE A 287 -8.43 -7.56 -13.00
CA ILE A 287 -9.26 -8.77 -13.11
C ILE A 287 -10.46 -8.66 -12.16
N HIS A 288 -11.67 -8.81 -12.71
CA HIS A 288 -12.92 -8.83 -11.94
C HIS A 288 -13.55 -10.22 -11.95
N LEU A 289 -13.53 -10.89 -10.79
CA LEU A 289 -14.05 -12.22 -10.59
C LEU A 289 -15.44 -12.18 -9.95
N GLN A 290 -16.47 -12.38 -10.77
CA GLN A 290 -17.85 -12.55 -10.31
C GLN A 290 -18.08 -14.00 -9.90
N THR A 291 -18.21 -14.24 -8.60
CA THR A 291 -18.19 -15.60 -8.02
C THR A 291 -19.55 -16.31 -8.00
N LEU A 292 -20.66 -15.60 -8.21
CA LEU A 292 -21.98 -16.20 -8.18
C LEU A 292 -22.20 -17.14 -9.36
N GLY A 293 -22.69 -18.35 -9.09
CA GLY A 293 -23.00 -19.34 -10.12
C GLY A 293 -21.79 -19.94 -10.83
N LYS A 294 -20.57 -19.74 -10.29
CA LYS A 294 -19.32 -20.23 -10.85
C LYS A 294 -18.51 -20.96 -9.78
N SER A 295 -17.82 -22.00 -10.20
CA SER A 295 -16.89 -22.77 -9.37
C SER A 295 -15.56 -22.02 -9.15
N PRO A 296 -14.84 -22.33 -8.07
CA PRO A 296 -13.47 -21.85 -7.89
C PRO A 296 -12.54 -22.22 -9.05
N GLU A 297 -12.74 -23.37 -9.67
CA GLU A 297 -11.97 -23.83 -10.83
C GLU A 297 -12.16 -22.90 -12.03
N GLU A 298 -13.40 -22.52 -12.35
CA GLU A 298 -13.70 -21.54 -13.41
C GLU A 298 -13.07 -20.17 -13.11
N MET A 299 -13.01 -19.75 -11.85
CA MET A 299 -12.32 -18.50 -11.46
C MET A 299 -10.82 -18.58 -11.75
N VAL A 300 -10.19 -19.73 -11.47
CA VAL A 300 -8.78 -19.94 -11.74
C VAL A 300 -8.48 -19.98 -13.24
N GLU A 301 -9.35 -20.56 -14.05
CA GLU A 301 -9.18 -20.57 -15.52
C GLU A 301 -9.18 -19.15 -16.11
N ILE A 302 -10.01 -18.24 -15.59
CA ILE A 302 -10.00 -16.83 -15.96
C ILE A 302 -8.64 -16.19 -15.63
N LEU A 303 -8.11 -16.46 -14.44
CA LEU A 303 -6.82 -15.94 -13.99
C LEU A 303 -5.65 -16.48 -14.84
N GLU A 304 -5.65 -17.77 -15.15
CA GLU A 304 -4.63 -18.41 -15.99
C GLU A 304 -4.66 -17.85 -17.42
N SER A 305 -5.85 -17.64 -17.97
CA SER A 305 -6.03 -17.06 -19.31
C SER A 305 -5.46 -15.64 -19.37
N TRP A 306 -5.82 -14.80 -18.41
CA TRP A 306 -5.31 -13.42 -18.32
C TRP A 306 -3.78 -13.38 -18.14
N LEU A 307 -3.23 -14.23 -17.28
CA LEU A 307 -1.77 -14.31 -17.08
C LEU A 307 -1.04 -14.76 -18.35
N SER A 308 -1.64 -15.68 -19.10
CA SER A 308 -1.08 -16.15 -20.38
C SER A 308 -1.09 -15.05 -21.43
N GLU A 309 -2.19 -14.30 -21.55
CA GLU A 309 -2.30 -13.16 -22.47
C GLU A 309 -1.28 -12.06 -22.14
N ARG A 310 -1.14 -11.72 -20.86
CA ARG A 310 -0.10 -10.78 -20.39
C ARG A 310 1.30 -11.27 -20.76
N ASP A 311 1.60 -12.52 -20.48
CA ASP A 311 2.93 -13.07 -20.72
C ASP A 311 3.27 -13.08 -22.23
N ILE A 312 2.29 -13.34 -23.12
CA ILE A 312 2.42 -13.27 -24.58
C ILE A 312 2.58 -11.83 -25.08
N ALA A 313 1.78 -10.89 -24.58
CA ALA A 313 1.78 -9.51 -25.05
C ALA A 313 3.18 -8.87 -24.96
N ASP A 314 3.90 -9.05 -23.85
CA ASP A 314 5.24 -8.43 -23.76
C ASP A 314 6.32 -9.21 -24.51
N GLN A 315 6.14 -10.51 -24.83
CA GLN A 315 7.09 -11.21 -25.72
C GLN A 315 7.11 -10.57 -27.11
N GLN A 316 5.96 -10.09 -27.60
CA GLN A 316 5.87 -9.39 -28.88
C GLN A 316 6.52 -7.99 -28.85
N TYR A 317 6.54 -7.33 -27.69
CA TYR A 317 7.23 -6.05 -27.49
C TYR A 317 8.75 -6.21 -27.40
N ASP A 318 9.24 -7.23 -26.68
CA ASP A 318 10.69 -7.48 -26.54
C ASP A 318 11.33 -7.98 -27.85
N ASP A 319 10.60 -8.71 -28.69
CA ASP A 319 11.09 -9.21 -29.98
C ASP A 319 11.05 -8.17 -31.14
N GLY A 320 10.76 -6.90 -30.83
CA GLY A 320 10.86 -5.79 -31.81
C GLY A 320 9.69 -5.69 -32.79
N GLY A 321 8.50 -6.18 -32.43
CA GLY A 321 7.28 -6.13 -33.25
C GLY A 321 6.47 -4.82 -33.16
N GLY A 322 6.99 -3.78 -32.51
CA GLY A 322 6.33 -2.47 -32.44
C GLY A 322 6.41 -1.74 -33.79
N ILE A 323 5.25 -1.48 -34.38
CA ILE A 323 5.06 -0.65 -35.59
C ILE A 323 5.57 0.77 -35.35
#